data_AF-A0A7S1SBJ5-F1
#
_entry.id   AF-A0A7S1SBJ5-F1
#
_cell.length_a   1.000
_cell.length_b   1.000
_cell.length_c   1.000
_cell.angle_alpha   90.00
_cell.angle_beta   90.00
_cell.angle_gamma   90.00
#
_symmetry.space_group_name_H-M   'P 1'
#
loop_
_entity.id
_entity.type
_entity.pdbx_description
1 polymer ?
#
loop_
_entity_poly.entity_id
_entity_poly.type
_entity_poly.pdbx_seq_one_letter_code
_entity_poly.pdbx_strand_id
1 'polypeptide(L)'
;TSAAVLAAELLAVSFDKVEDDVPYIVWGHSVGAWVAFEFLMLARRVGLPMPKAALFMAFPAPHLPVARRPWRRSKRLGEEQLKEELLNWDKGHFLGPGQVVFDMPSWKDVWEPLARADFQLFDEYTFGHSGAPKFDFPIHSWHFGTEHYIKPEMVNLWKEWTSSAFNLEGLSNMGHLTCFYRPELKRQYFQKVTDLIKGYVNL
;
A
#
# COMPACT_ATOMS: atom_id res chain seq x y z
N THR A 1 0.51 15.55 -4.75
CA THR A 1 0.45 15.19 -3.32
C THR A 1 1.55 14.18 -2.99
N SER A 2 1.97 14.03 -1.73
CA SER A 2 2.95 13.01 -1.27
C SER A 2 2.34 12.13 -0.17
N ALA A 3 2.95 10.98 0.14
CA ALA A 3 2.47 10.10 1.22
C ALA A 3 2.39 10.80 2.58
N ALA A 4 3.36 11.67 2.90
CA ALA A 4 3.36 12.45 4.13
C ALA A 4 2.23 13.50 4.18
N VAL A 5 1.87 14.10 3.04
CA VAL A 5 0.72 15.01 2.95
C VAL A 5 -0.58 14.24 3.18
N LEU A 6 -0.75 13.09 2.50
CA LEU A 6 -1.93 12.24 2.69
C LEU A 6 -2.03 11.71 4.13
N ALA A 7 -0.91 11.41 4.78
CA ALA A 7 -0.89 10.98 6.18
C ALA A 7 -1.42 12.07 7.13
N ALA A 8 -1.06 13.34 6.90
CA ALA A 8 -1.57 14.45 7.67
C ALA A 8 -3.06 14.69 7.42
N GLU A 9 -3.51 14.60 6.17
CA GLU A 9 -4.93 14.70 5.80
C GLU A 9 -5.74 13.54 6.41
N LEU A 10 -5.22 12.31 6.33
CA LEU A 10 -5.84 11.13 6.95
C LEU A 10 -5.95 11.30 8.46
N LEU A 11 -4.89 11.80 9.12
CA LEU A 11 -4.95 12.07 10.56
C LEU A 11 -6.01 13.12 10.88
N ALA A 12 -6.08 14.21 10.11
CA ALA A 12 -7.06 15.27 10.37
C ALA A 12 -8.51 14.76 10.30
N VAL A 13 -8.84 13.87 9.37
CA VAL A 13 -10.21 13.33 9.24
C VAL A 13 -10.49 12.15 10.18
N SER A 14 -9.46 11.53 10.77
CA SER A 14 -9.60 10.37 11.65
C SER A 14 -9.26 10.65 13.12
N PHE A 15 -8.83 11.86 13.46
CA PHE A 15 -8.34 12.24 14.80
C PHE A 15 -9.32 11.82 15.91
N ASP A 16 -10.58 12.24 15.81
CA ASP A 16 -11.66 11.92 16.77
C ASP A 16 -11.99 10.42 16.87
N LYS A 17 -11.40 9.57 16.03
CA LYS A 17 -11.58 8.10 16.04
C LYS A 17 -10.38 7.37 16.62
N VAL A 18 -9.26 8.05 16.80
CA VAL A 18 -8.00 7.44 17.23
C VAL A 18 -7.40 8.12 18.46
N GLU A 19 -7.99 9.21 18.95
CA GLU A 19 -7.48 9.92 20.14
C GLU A 19 -7.93 9.34 21.48
N ASP A 20 -9.03 8.58 21.52
CA ASP A 20 -9.73 8.19 22.76
C ASP A 20 -9.45 6.74 23.21
N ASP A 21 -8.23 6.25 22.95
CA ASP A 21 -7.76 4.89 23.29
C ASP A 21 -8.62 3.74 22.72
N VAL A 22 -9.58 4.02 21.83
CA VAL A 22 -10.38 3.00 21.15
C VAL A 22 -9.44 2.12 20.31
N PRO A 23 -9.40 0.80 20.54
CA PRO A 23 -8.53 -0.08 19.80
C PRO A 23 -8.83 -0.05 18.30
N TYR A 24 -7.80 0.16 17.50
CA TYR A 24 -7.92 0.19 16.05
C TYR A 24 -6.81 -0.61 15.37
N ILE A 25 -7.02 -0.89 14.09
CA ILE A 25 -6.08 -1.55 13.18
C ILE A 25 -5.88 -0.61 12.00
N VAL A 26 -4.64 -0.55 11.50
CA VAL A 26 -4.35 0.15 10.24
C VAL A 26 -4.14 -0.87 9.13
N TRP A 27 -4.88 -0.72 8.04
CA TRP A 27 -4.75 -1.56 6.85
C TRP A 27 -4.43 -0.69 5.64
N GLY A 28 -3.36 -1.02 4.92
CA GLY A 28 -2.93 -0.32 3.73
C GLY A 28 -2.52 -1.30 2.65
N HIS A 29 -3.01 -1.10 1.44
CA HIS A 29 -2.69 -1.91 0.26
C HIS A 29 -1.94 -1.07 -0.78
N SER A 30 -0.92 -1.65 -1.42
CA SER A 30 -0.06 -0.95 -2.38
C SER A 30 0.47 0.36 -1.77
N VAL A 31 0.35 1.49 -2.47
CA VAL A 31 0.80 2.80 -1.96
C VAL A 31 0.11 3.21 -0.66
N GLY A 32 -1.10 2.69 -0.40
CA GLY A 32 -1.79 2.85 0.88
C GLY A 32 -0.99 2.32 2.07
N ALA A 33 -0.09 1.34 1.87
CA ALA A 33 0.82 0.87 2.91
C ALA A 33 1.85 1.95 3.31
N TRP A 34 2.33 2.76 2.36
CA TRP A 34 3.23 3.88 2.67
C TRP A 34 2.49 5.03 3.32
N VAL A 35 1.26 5.35 2.87
CA VAL A 35 0.41 6.36 3.52
C VAL A 35 0.10 5.94 4.96
N ALA A 36 -0.27 4.68 5.18
CA ALA A 36 -0.52 4.11 6.50
C ALA A 36 0.72 4.17 7.41
N PHE A 37 1.90 3.88 6.87
CA PHE A 37 3.15 3.99 7.62
C PHE A 37 3.47 5.44 8.01
N GLU A 38 3.35 6.38 7.08
CA GLU A 38 3.55 7.81 7.37
C GLU A 38 2.52 8.34 8.37
N PHE A 39 1.28 7.87 8.28
CA PHE A 39 0.24 8.14 9.27
C PHE A 39 0.64 7.64 10.65
N LEU A 40 1.15 6.42 10.78
CA LEU A 40 1.61 5.86 12.05
C LEU A 40 2.84 6.57 12.61
N MET A 41 3.77 7.00 11.74
CA MET A 41 4.90 7.83 12.14
C MET A 41 4.44 9.18 12.68
N LEU A 42 3.47 9.82 12.02
CA LEU A 42 2.88 11.08 12.47
C LEU A 42 2.09 10.91 13.77
N ALA A 43 1.23 9.89 13.87
CA ALA A 43 0.43 9.59 15.04
C ALA A 43 1.29 9.41 16.29
N ARG A 44 2.37 8.62 16.18
CA ARG A 44 3.38 8.49 17.24
C ARG A 44 3.99 9.84 17.61
N ARG A 45 4.38 10.65 16.62
CA ARG A 45 5.02 11.95 16.84
C ARG A 45 4.13 12.90 17.64
N VAL A 46 2.82 12.85 17.43
CA VAL A 46 1.84 13.69 18.13
C VAL A 46 1.29 13.05 19.42
N GLY A 47 1.79 11.87 19.80
CA GLY A 47 1.43 11.21 21.06
C GLY A 47 0.08 10.49 21.05
N LEU A 48 -0.43 10.11 19.87
CA LEU A 48 -1.67 9.35 19.79
C LEU A 48 -1.48 7.88 20.19
N PRO A 49 -2.54 7.23 20.71
CA PRO A 49 -2.57 5.78 20.89
C PRO A 49 -2.18 5.05 19.59
N MET A 50 -1.34 4.02 19.71
CA MET A 50 -0.88 3.21 18.57
C MET A 50 -1.81 2.01 18.34
N PRO A 51 -1.95 1.50 17.10
CA PRO A 51 -2.91 0.43 16.78
C PRO A 51 -2.51 -0.90 17.41
N LYS A 52 -3.47 -1.83 17.49
CA LYS A 52 -3.22 -3.21 17.94
C LYS A 52 -2.38 -4.01 16.94
N ALA A 53 -2.45 -3.69 15.65
CA ALA A 53 -1.60 -4.22 14.59
C ALA A 53 -1.69 -3.33 13.33
N ALA A 54 -0.74 -3.53 12.41
CA ALA A 54 -0.78 -2.96 11.07
C ALA A 54 -0.71 -4.05 10.00
N LEU A 55 -1.47 -3.85 8.93
CA LEU A 55 -1.52 -4.70 7.75
C LEU A 55 -0.95 -3.90 6.57
N PHE A 56 0.27 -4.20 6.14
CA PHE A 56 0.93 -3.57 4.99
C PHE A 56 1.01 -4.55 3.83
N MET A 57 0.12 -4.40 2.85
CA MET A 57 -0.19 -5.41 1.84
C MET A 57 0.35 -5.03 0.46
N ALA A 58 0.92 -6.01 -0.25
CA ALA A 58 1.32 -5.88 -1.66
C ALA A 58 2.25 -4.70 -1.96
N PHE A 59 3.08 -4.27 -1.02
CA PHE A 59 4.00 -3.15 -1.25
C PHE A 59 5.28 -3.28 -0.40
N PRO A 60 6.44 -2.85 -0.93
CA PRO A 60 7.69 -2.93 -0.19
C PRO A 60 7.68 -1.97 1.00
N ALA A 61 8.57 -2.20 1.97
CA ALA A 61 8.77 -1.21 3.02
C ALA A 61 9.35 0.10 2.45
N PRO A 62 9.01 1.27 3.01
CA PRO A 62 9.32 2.58 2.43
C PRO A 62 10.81 2.91 2.34
N HIS A 63 11.63 2.26 3.16
CA HIS A 63 13.08 2.40 3.16
C HIS A 63 13.79 1.57 2.07
N LEU A 64 13.05 0.85 1.20
CA LEU A 64 13.64 0.23 0.02
C LEU A 64 14.37 1.30 -0.81
N PRO A 65 15.70 1.15 -1.04
CA PRO A 65 16.48 2.16 -1.75
C PRO A 65 15.88 2.48 -3.12
N VAL A 66 15.87 3.76 -3.49
CA VAL A 66 15.30 4.23 -4.76
C VAL A 66 15.89 3.49 -5.96
N ALA A 67 17.20 3.21 -5.95
CA ALA A 67 17.89 2.47 -7.00
C ALA A 67 17.47 1.00 -7.14
N ARG A 68 16.77 0.45 -6.14
CA ARG A 68 16.26 -0.94 -6.11
C ARG A 68 14.75 -1.02 -6.34
N ARG A 69 14.05 0.11 -6.55
CA ARG A 69 12.62 0.12 -6.87
C ARG A 69 12.43 -0.41 -8.29
N PRO A 70 11.55 -1.40 -8.52
CA PRO A 70 11.46 -2.10 -9.80
C PRO A 70 10.61 -1.38 -10.86
N TRP A 71 9.96 -0.26 -10.52
CA TRP A 71 9.11 0.52 -11.43
C TRP A 71 9.82 1.74 -12.02
N ARG A 72 9.31 2.25 -13.14
CA ARG A 72 9.80 3.49 -13.76
C ARG A 72 9.05 4.70 -13.21
N ARG A 73 9.75 5.83 -13.04
CA ARG A 73 9.13 7.08 -12.59
C ARG A 73 8.20 7.66 -13.66
N SER A 74 6.90 7.72 -13.37
CA SER A 74 5.83 8.20 -14.25
C SER A 74 6.13 9.54 -14.91
N LYS A 75 6.70 10.51 -14.17
CA LYS A 75 7.05 11.85 -14.69
C LYS A 75 8.04 11.83 -15.86
N ARG A 76 8.79 10.74 -16.03
CA ARG A 76 9.76 10.56 -17.12
C ARG A 76 9.20 9.76 -18.29
N LEU A 77 7.95 9.28 -18.19
CA LEU A 77 7.32 8.42 -19.16
C LEU A 77 6.42 9.24 -20.09
N GLY A 78 6.59 9.03 -21.40
CA GLY A 78 5.59 9.40 -22.40
C GLY A 78 4.31 8.56 -22.25
N GLU A 79 3.27 8.91 -23.00
CA GLU A 79 1.94 8.28 -22.92
C GLU A 79 2.00 6.75 -22.99
N GLU A 80 2.60 6.21 -24.06
CA GLU A 80 2.68 4.75 -24.27
C GLU A 80 3.48 4.02 -23.19
N GLN A 81 4.53 4.66 -22.68
CA GLN A 81 5.32 4.09 -21.59
C GLN A 81 4.56 4.13 -20.27
N LEU A 82 3.72 5.14 -20.02
CA LEU A 82 2.87 5.19 -18.84
C LEU A 82 1.78 4.11 -18.89
N LYS A 83 1.17 3.88 -20.06
CA LYS A 83 0.22 2.77 -20.25
C LYS A 83 0.88 1.42 -20.01
N GLU A 84 2.09 1.22 -20.52
CA GLU A 84 2.89 0.03 -20.25
C GLU A 84 3.20 -0.13 -18.75
N GLU A 85 3.53 0.96 -18.06
CA GLU A 85 3.79 0.94 -16.62
C GLU A 85 2.55 0.52 -15.81
N LEU A 86 1.36 1.06 -16.15
CA LEU A 86 0.09 0.65 -15.55
C LEU A 86 -0.19 -0.84 -15.80
N LEU A 87 0.02 -1.30 -17.03
CA LEU A 87 -0.11 -2.71 -17.37
C LEU A 87 0.84 -3.59 -16.55
N ASN A 88 2.08 -3.15 -16.31
CA ASN A 88 3.03 -3.92 -15.51
C ASN A 88 2.60 -4.04 -14.04
N TRP A 89 1.91 -3.06 -13.47
CA TRP A 89 1.35 -3.17 -12.12
C TRP A 89 0.23 -4.22 -12.04
N ASP A 90 -0.68 -4.26 -13.00
CA ASP A 90 -1.69 -5.32 -13.05
C ASP A 90 -2.23 -5.59 -14.45
N LYS A 91 -1.54 -6.48 -15.18
CA LYS A 91 -1.94 -6.86 -16.55
C LYS A 91 -3.36 -7.39 -16.59
N GLY A 92 -3.76 -8.16 -15.58
CA GLY A 92 -5.08 -8.80 -15.56
C GLY A 92 -6.22 -7.81 -15.43
N HIS A 93 -5.99 -6.66 -14.77
CA HIS A 93 -7.00 -5.62 -14.58
C HIS A 93 -7.31 -4.92 -15.90
N PHE A 94 -6.28 -4.62 -16.69
CA PHE A 94 -6.40 -3.82 -17.90
C PHE A 94 -6.60 -4.64 -19.19
N LEU A 95 -7.06 -5.88 -19.08
CA LEU A 95 -7.49 -6.71 -20.22
C LEU A 95 -9.02 -6.73 -20.34
N GLY A 96 -9.53 -6.98 -21.54
CA GLY A 96 -10.97 -7.06 -21.79
C GLY A 96 -11.68 -5.75 -21.44
N PRO A 97 -12.76 -5.76 -20.61
CA PRO A 97 -13.47 -4.55 -20.25
C PRO A 97 -12.61 -3.47 -19.59
N GLY A 98 -11.50 -3.83 -18.93
CA GLY A 98 -10.58 -2.86 -18.31
C GLY A 98 -9.78 -2.03 -19.30
N GLN A 99 -9.73 -2.41 -20.58
CA GLN A 99 -9.08 -1.62 -21.64
C GLN A 99 -9.74 -0.27 -21.87
N VAL A 100 -11.01 -0.10 -21.45
CA VAL A 100 -11.74 1.17 -21.53
C VAL A 100 -11.01 2.34 -20.85
N VAL A 101 -10.13 2.05 -19.89
CA VAL A 101 -9.27 3.05 -19.24
C VAL A 101 -8.34 3.74 -20.25
N PHE A 102 -7.94 3.04 -21.32
CA PHE A 102 -7.03 3.57 -22.33
C PHE A 102 -7.73 4.22 -23.54
N ASP A 103 -9.07 4.24 -23.57
CA ASP A 103 -9.83 4.82 -24.67
C ASP A 103 -9.74 6.34 -24.68
N MET A 104 -9.59 6.91 -25.88
CA MET A 104 -9.58 8.37 -26.08
C MET A 104 -11.01 8.93 -26.27
N PRO A 105 -11.32 10.13 -25.73
CA PRO A 105 -10.42 11.05 -25.04
C PRO A 105 -10.26 10.79 -23.52
N SER A 106 -11.01 9.82 -22.97
CA SER A 106 -11.09 9.52 -21.53
C SER A 106 -9.72 9.30 -20.87
N TRP A 107 -8.83 8.58 -21.54
CA TRP A 107 -7.45 8.39 -21.09
C TRP A 107 -6.76 9.72 -20.79
N LYS A 108 -6.74 10.63 -21.76
CA LYS A 108 -6.03 11.91 -21.63
C LYS A 108 -6.67 12.84 -20.60
N ASP A 109 -8.00 12.88 -20.57
CA ASP A 109 -8.74 13.88 -19.79
C ASP A 109 -8.93 13.46 -18.33
N VAL A 110 -8.92 12.15 -18.04
CA VAL A 110 -9.26 11.60 -16.71
C VAL A 110 -8.18 10.65 -16.20
N TRP A 111 -7.89 9.57 -16.93
CA TRP A 111 -7.12 8.46 -16.37
C TRP A 111 -5.62 8.71 -16.28
N GLU A 112 -5.02 9.35 -17.28
CA GLU A 112 -3.61 9.72 -17.25
C GLU A 112 -3.31 10.69 -16.11
N PRO A 113 -4.04 11.81 -15.94
CA PRO A 113 -3.84 12.71 -14.79
C PRO A 113 -3.95 12.00 -13.44
N LEU A 114 -4.95 11.12 -13.27
CA LEU A 114 -5.14 10.35 -12.04
C LEU A 114 -4.00 9.36 -11.80
N ALA A 115 -3.61 8.58 -12.82
CA ALA A 115 -2.51 7.64 -12.73
C ALA A 115 -1.19 8.34 -12.38
N ARG A 116 -0.90 9.50 -12.97
CA ARG A 116 0.29 10.30 -12.64
C ARG A 116 0.23 10.85 -11.22
N ALA A 117 -0.94 11.28 -10.75
CA ALA A 117 -1.11 11.76 -9.37
C ALA A 117 -0.84 10.64 -8.35
N ASP A 118 -1.36 9.45 -8.60
CA ASP A 118 -1.15 8.28 -7.74
C ASP A 118 0.29 7.77 -7.82
N PHE A 119 0.88 7.66 -9.02
CA PHE A 119 2.25 7.18 -9.18
C PHE A 119 3.27 8.12 -8.55
N GLN A 120 2.99 9.44 -8.57
CA GLN A 120 3.82 10.42 -7.89
C GLN A 120 4.00 10.13 -6.39
N LEU A 121 3.00 9.53 -5.73
CA LEU A 121 3.07 9.21 -4.31
C LEU A 121 4.23 8.27 -3.97
N PHE A 122 4.58 7.35 -4.87
CA PHE A 122 5.67 6.39 -4.65
C PHE A 122 6.92 6.65 -5.51
N ASP A 123 6.79 7.32 -6.65
CA ASP A 123 7.91 7.72 -7.51
C ASP A 123 8.85 8.71 -6.85
N GLU A 124 8.26 9.72 -6.21
CA GLU A 124 8.97 10.84 -5.60
C GLU A 124 9.09 10.70 -4.08
N TYR A 125 8.69 9.55 -3.53
CA TYR A 125 8.80 9.26 -2.11
C TYR A 125 10.27 9.15 -1.69
N THR A 126 10.68 10.03 -0.79
CA THR A 126 11.99 10.02 -0.13
C THR A 126 11.78 9.58 1.31
N PHE A 127 12.47 8.51 1.70
CA PHE A 127 12.37 7.96 3.04
C PHE A 127 13.10 8.86 4.05
N GLY A 128 12.37 9.34 5.06
CA GLY A 128 12.86 10.33 6.04
C GLY A 128 12.98 9.83 7.49
N HIS A 129 12.78 8.54 7.74
CA HIS A 129 12.62 7.99 9.11
C HIS A 129 13.80 7.12 9.57
N SER A 130 15.00 7.34 9.02
CA SER A 130 16.21 6.63 9.43
C SER A 130 16.48 6.80 10.92
N GLY A 131 16.65 5.67 11.63
CA GLY A 131 16.92 5.67 13.07
C GLY A 131 15.69 5.87 13.96
N ALA A 132 14.49 5.99 13.39
CA ALA A 132 13.27 6.04 14.18
C ALA A 132 13.06 4.72 14.98
N PRO A 133 12.47 4.79 16.19
CA PRO A 133 12.13 3.60 16.95
C PRO A 133 11.19 2.67 16.17
N LYS A 134 11.37 1.36 16.34
CA LYS A 134 10.45 0.35 15.79
C LYS A 134 9.07 0.46 16.45
N PHE A 135 8.03 0.04 15.75
CA PHE A 135 6.71 -0.16 16.35
C PHE A 135 6.73 -1.36 17.31
N ASP A 136 5.90 -1.31 18.34
CA ASP A 136 5.73 -2.34 19.36
C ASP A 136 4.50 -3.23 19.13
N PHE A 137 3.74 -2.97 18.06
CA PHE A 137 2.64 -3.81 17.61
C PHE A 137 3.05 -4.75 16.45
N PRO A 138 2.33 -5.88 16.25
CA PRO A 138 2.57 -6.78 15.14
C PRO A 138 2.34 -6.14 13.76
N ILE A 139 3.20 -6.48 12.80
CA ILE A 139 3.03 -6.12 11.39
C ILE A 139 2.74 -7.39 10.58
N HIS A 140 1.65 -7.35 9.81
CA HIS A 140 1.27 -8.39 8.87
C HIS A 140 1.45 -7.88 7.45
N SER A 141 2.05 -8.70 6.60
CA SER A 141 2.25 -8.38 5.19
C SER A 141 2.03 -9.59 4.31
N TRP A 142 1.41 -9.37 3.15
CA TRP A 142 1.22 -10.41 2.15
C TRP A 142 1.93 -10.05 0.85
N HIS A 143 2.66 -11.02 0.30
CA HIS A 143 3.23 -10.98 -1.03
C HIS A 143 2.29 -11.68 -2.02
N PHE A 144 2.09 -11.07 -3.18
CA PHE A 144 1.12 -11.51 -4.19
C PHE A 144 1.86 -12.24 -5.31
N GLY A 145 1.62 -13.54 -5.46
CA GLY A 145 2.48 -14.45 -6.22
C GLY A 145 2.46 -14.24 -7.73
N THR A 146 1.42 -13.63 -8.30
CA THR A 146 1.32 -13.40 -9.75
C THR A 146 1.60 -11.96 -10.15
N GLU A 147 1.97 -11.08 -9.20
CA GLU A 147 2.31 -9.70 -9.49
C GLU A 147 3.73 -9.55 -10.06
N HIS A 148 3.95 -8.51 -10.85
CA HIS A 148 5.15 -8.37 -11.66
C HIS A 148 6.32 -7.75 -10.88
N TYR A 149 6.07 -6.78 -10.01
CA TYR A 149 7.08 -5.86 -9.52
C TYR A 149 7.61 -6.22 -8.14
N ILE A 150 6.76 -6.27 -7.13
CA ILE A 150 7.22 -6.48 -5.77
C ILE A 150 7.44 -7.97 -5.53
N LYS A 151 8.61 -8.25 -4.96
CA LYS A 151 9.08 -9.60 -4.65
C LYS A 151 9.02 -9.84 -3.15
N PRO A 152 8.98 -11.11 -2.70
CA PRO A 152 8.83 -11.42 -1.27
C PRO A 152 9.88 -10.74 -0.40
N GLU A 153 11.12 -10.67 -0.88
CA GLU A 153 12.24 -10.03 -0.18
C GLU A 153 12.05 -8.53 0.03
N MET A 154 11.30 -7.85 -0.86
CA MET A 154 11.01 -6.43 -0.73
C MET A 154 9.91 -6.19 0.31
N VAL A 155 8.92 -7.09 0.39
CA VAL A 155 7.88 -7.07 1.43
C VAL A 155 8.46 -7.44 2.79
N ASN A 156 9.39 -8.40 2.83
CA ASN A 156 10.06 -8.85 4.06
C ASN A 156 10.80 -7.73 4.79
N LEU A 157 11.18 -6.64 4.11
CA LEU A 157 11.76 -5.45 4.71
C LEU A 157 10.87 -4.82 5.79
N TRP A 158 9.54 -5.05 5.77
CA TRP A 158 8.64 -4.59 6.82
C TRP A 158 8.98 -5.15 8.22
N LYS A 159 9.68 -6.29 8.30
CA LYS A 159 10.21 -6.85 9.55
C LYS A 159 11.08 -5.86 10.32
N GLU A 160 11.75 -4.95 9.63
CA GLU A 160 12.64 -3.98 10.26
C GLU A 160 11.90 -2.90 11.06
N TRP A 161 10.58 -2.78 10.86
CA TRP A 161 9.74 -1.72 11.42
C TRP A 161 8.94 -2.11 12.66
N THR A 162 9.06 -3.35 13.13
CA THR A 162 8.46 -3.79 14.38
C THR A 162 9.48 -4.52 15.26
N SER A 163 9.39 -4.31 16.58
CA SER A 163 10.05 -5.14 17.59
C SER A 163 9.14 -6.26 18.10
N SER A 164 7.89 -6.31 17.65
CA SER A 164 6.91 -7.36 17.91
C SER A 164 6.94 -8.42 16.80
N ALA A 165 5.86 -9.19 16.68
CA ALA A 165 5.72 -10.19 15.62
C ALA A 165 5.67 -9.54 14.22
N PHE A 166 6.38 -10.15 13.27
CA PHE A 166 6.23 -9.87 11.85
C PHE A 166 5.79 -11.15 11.13
N ASN A 167 4.71 -11.05 10.36
CA ASN A 167 4.14 -12.16 9.62
C ASN A 167 4.14 -11.84 8.13
N LEU A 168 4.88 -12.62 7.34
CA LEU A 168 4.85 -12.57 5.88
C LEU A 168 4.17 -13.83 5.34
N GLU A 169 3.08 -13.65 4.59
CA GLU A 169 2.39 -14.74 3.88
C GLU A 169 2.46 -14.53 2.37
N GLY A 170 2.58 -15.62 1.60
CA GLY A 170 2.50 -15.60 0.14
C GLY A 170 1.12 -16.01 -0.36
N LEU A 171 0.50 -15.19 -1.22
CA LEU A 171 -0.77 -15.47 -1.89
C LEU A 171 -0.50 -15.81 -3.36
N SER A 172 -0.28 -17.10 -3.64
CA SER A 172 0.27 -17.57 -4.93
C SER A 172 -0.60 -17.28 -6.16
N ASN A 173 -1.92 -17.11 -5.99
CA ASN A 173 -2.89 -16.93 -7.07
C ASN A 173 -3.35 -15.48 -7.26
N MET A 174 -2.79 -14.52 -6.51
CA MET A 174 -3.20 -13.12 -6.58
C MET A 174 -2.10 -12.26 -7.21
N GLY A 175 -2.54 -11.38 -8.11
CA GLY A 175 -1.76 -10.26 -8.66
C GLY A 175 -2.13 -8.97 -7.93
N HIS A 176 -1.39 -7.89 -8.20
CA HIS A 176 -1.36 -6.67 -7.39
C HIS A 176 -2.75 -6.19 -6.95
N LEU A 177 -3.72 -6.05 -7.87
CA LEU A 177 -5.08 -5.57 -7.58
C LEU A 177 -6.17 -6.64 -7.79
N THR A 178 -5.80 -7.88 -8.16
CA THR A 178 -6.76 -8.96 -8.46
C THR A 178 -7.78 -9.18 -7.34
N CYS A 179 -7.39 -8.95 -6.08
CA CYS A 179 -8.25 -9.05 -4.92
C CYS A 179 -9.39 -8.01 -4.87
N PHE A 180 -9.42 -7.01 -5.75
CA PHE A 180 -10.49 -6.00 -5.77
C PHE A 180 -11.52 -6.21 -6.89
N TYR A 181 -11.10 -6.81 -8.01
CA TYR A 181 -11.94 -6.92 -9.21
C TYR A 181 -12.25 -8.37 -9.65
N ARG A 182 -11.55 -9.39 -9.12
CA ARG A 182 -11.91 -10.80 -9.30
C ARG A 182 -12.78 -11.29 -8.14
N PRO A 183 -14.07 -11.61 -8.32
CA PRO A 183 -15.01 -11.87 -7.22
C PRO A 183 -14.56 -12.96 -6.24
N GLU A 184 -13.99 -14.05 -6.75
CA GLU A 184 -13.50 -15.19 -5.98
C GLU A 184 -12.27 -14.82 -5.13
N LEU A 185 -11.31 -14.11 -5.72
CA LEU A 185 -10.12 -13.64 -5.01
C LEU A 185 -10.45 -12.53 -4.02
N LYS A 186 -11.43 -11.68 -4.35
CA LYS A 186 -11.96 -10.66 -3.44
C LYS A 186 -12.54 -11.26 -2.19
N ARG A 187 -13.39 -12.29 -2.34
CA ARG A 187 -13.94 -13.02 -1.20
C ARG A 187 -12.83 -13.64 -0.36
N GLN A 188 -11.90 -14.36 -0.99
CA GLN A 188 -10.77 -14.99 -0.30
C GLN A 188 -9.93 -13.96 0.47
N TYR A 189 -9.59 -12.85 -0.17
CA TYR A 189 -8.76 -11.79 0.38
C TYR A 189 -9.41 -11.13 1.61
N PHE A 190 -10.65 -10.65 1.46
CA PHE A 190 -11.33 -9.98 2.57
C PHE A 190 -11.71 -10.95 3.69
N GLN A 191 -11.99 -12.23 3.40
CA GLN A 191 -12.16 -13.25 4.43
C GLN A 191 -10.89 -13.35 5.29
N LYS A 192 -9.71 -13.49 4.67
CA LYS A 192 -8.44 -13.52 5.40
C LYS A 192 -8.18 -12.23 6.19
N VAL A 193 -8.48 -11.06 5.62
CA VAL A 193 -8.31 -9.77 6.33
C VAL A 193 -9.20 -9.74 7.57
N THR A 194 -10.48 -10.10 7.43
CA THR A 194 -11.42 -10.09 8.56
C THR A 194 -11.08 -11.13 9.62
N ASP A 195 -10.64 -12.34 9.24
CA ASP A 195 -10.25 -13.37 10.21
C ASP A 195 -9.00 -12.97 10.98
N LEU A 196 -8.05 -12.30 10.33
CA LEU A 196 -6.90 -11.72 11.03
C LEU A 196 -7.33 -10.62 12.01
N ILE A 197 -8.18 -9.69 11.57
CA ILE A 197 -8.67 -8.59 12.43
C ILE A 197 -9.44 -9.12 13.64
N LYS A 198 -10.29 -10.16 13.47
CA LYS A 198 -11.02 -10.79 14.59
C LYS A 198 -10.09 -11.30 15.70
N GLY A 199 -8.87 -11.69 15.37
CA GLY A 199 -7.84 -12.07 16.35
C GLY A 199 -7.44 -10.94 17.31
N TYR A 200 -7.69 -9.68 16.95
CA TYR A 200 -7.39 -8.48 17.75
C TYR A 200 -8.62 -7.87 18.43
N VAL A 201 -9.83 -8.27 18.05
CA VAL A 201 -11.09 -7.75 18.62
C VAL A 201 -11.51 -8.52 19.88
N ASN A 202 -11.05 -9.76 20.04
CA ASN A 202 -11.39 -10.63 21.17
C ASN A 202 -10.34 -10.63 22.30
N LEU A 203 -9.50 -9.59 22.40
CA LEU A 203 -8.45 -9.44 23.41
C LEU A 203 -8.83 -8.42 24.48
#